data_AF-A0AAE3FZS2-F1
#
_entry.id   AF-A0AAE3FZS2-F1
#
_cell.length_a   1.000
_cell.length_b   1.000
_cell.length_c   1.000
_cell.angle_alpha   90.00
_cell.angle_beta   90.00
_cell.angle_gamma   90.00
#
_symmetry.space_group_name_H-M   'P 1'
#
loop_
_entity.id
_entity.type
_entity.pdbx_description
1 polymer ?
#
loop_
_entity_poly.entity_id
_entity_poly.type
_entity_poly.pdbx_seq_one_letter_code
_entity_poly.pdbx_strand_id
1 'polypeptide(L)' 'MVDETDVSLTTNGNGAQAYFNTNLLGDTACPLDPGDRCRAIAVQYGILLVPETDERSFTIEVVTTDDQ' A
#
# COMPACT_ATOMS: atom_id res chain seq x y z
N MET A 1 10.96 -3.64 12.83
CA MET A 1 9.78 -4.51 13.02
C MET A 1 8.80 -4.03 11.96
N VAL A 2 8.50 -4.85 10.96
CA VAL A 2 7.58 -4.45 9.88
C VAL A 2 6.19 -4.77 10.42
N ASP A 3 5.42 -3.73 10.75
CA ASP A 3 4.05 -3.90 11.27
C ASP A 3 3.15 -4.31 10.10
N GLU A 4 3.01 -5.63 9.89
CA GLU A 4 1.96 -6.17 9.05
C GLU A 4 0.61 -5.91 9.73
N THR A 5 -0.34 -5.35 8.97
CA THR A 5 -1.71 -5.11 9.46
C THR A 5 -2.68 -5.90 8.58
N ASP A 6 -3.49 -6.75 9.22
CA ASP A 6 -4.59 -7.43 8.55
C ASP A 6 -5.66 -6.40 8.14
N VAL A 7 -5.89 -6.28 6.82
CA VAL A 7 -6.92 -5.40 6.27
C VAL A 7 -8.06 -6.24 5.70
N SER A 8 -9.24 -6.10 6.29
CA SER A 8 -10.45 -6.75 5.79
C SER A 8 -10.93 -6.09 4.50
N LEU A 9 -11.17 -6.91 3.47
CA LEU A 9 -11.79 -6.49 2.22
C LEU A 9 -13.30 -6.50 2.38
N THR A 10 -13.93 -5.34 2.24
CA THR A 10 -15.41 -5.25 2.22
C THR A 10 -15.88 -5.15 0.78
N THR A 11 -16.83 -5.99 0.39
CA THR A 11 -17.44 -5.93 -0.95
C THR A 11 -18.34 -4.69 -1.06
N ASN A 12 -18.13 -3.86 -2.08
CA ASN A 12 -18.90 -2.62 -2.30
C ASN A 12 -19.81 -2.67 -3.54
N GLY A 13 -20.17 -3.88 -4.00
CA GLY A 13 -21.01 -4.09 -5.18
C GLY A 13 -20.29 -3.93 -6.52
N ASN A 14 -19.10 -3.31 -6.55
CA ASN A 14 -18.27 -3.14 -7.75
C ASN A 14 -16.83 -3.67 -7.57
N GLY A 15 -16.54 -4.28 -6.42
CA GLY A 15 -15.21 -4.79 -6.07
C GLY A 15 -15.06 -4.99 -4.57
N ALA A 16 -13.82 -5.16 -4.13
CA ALA A 16 -13.40 -5.22 -2.74
C ALA A 16 -12.63 -3.95 -2.38
N GLN A 17 -13.00 -3.30 -1.28
CA GLN A 17 -12.32 -2.12 -0.77
C GLN A 17 -11.58 -2.48 0.52
N ALA A 18 -10.28 -2.19 0.53
CA ALA A 18 -9.44 -2.27 1.72
C ALA A 18 -9.62 -0.98 2.55
N TYR A 19 -9.82 -1.13 3.86
CA TYR A 19 -9.88 0.00 4.79
C TYR A 19 -8.61 0.04 5.63
N PHE A 20 -7.72 0.96 5.30
CA PHE A 20 -6.52 1.24 6.08
C PHE A 20 -6.87 2.18 7.23
N ASN A 21 -6.26 1.99 8.40
CA ASN A 21 -6.38 2.97 9.48
C ASN A 21 -5.60 4.25 9.08
N THR A 22 -6.04 5.42 9.53
CA THR A 22 -5.42 6.71 9.17
C THR A 22 -3.97 6.85 9.64
N ASN A 23 -3.62 6.22 10.76
CA ASN A 23 -2.28 6.28 11.33
C ASN A 23 -1.29 5.46 10.49
N LEU A 24 -1.73 4.34 9.92
CA LEU A 24 -0.94 3.46 9.07
C LEU A 24 -0.50 4.20 7.82
N LEU A 25 -1.37 5.00 7.21
CA LEU A 25 -1.00 5.79 6.04
C LEU A 25 -0.06 6.94 6.43
N GLY A 26 -0.37 7.67 7.51
CA GLY A 26 0.44 8.81 7.97
C GLY A 26 1.85 8.46 8.47
N ASP A 27 2.05 7.27 9.03
CA ASP A 27 3.33 6.83 9.61
C ASP A 27 4.22 6.04 8.60
N THR A 28 3.84 5.99 7.32
CA THR A 28 4.66 5.33 6.29
C THR A 28 5.63 6.30 5.60
N ALA A 29 6.61 5.74 4.89
CA ALA A 29 7.54 6.52 4.06
C ALA A 29 6.86 7.27 2.89
N CYS A 30 5.56 7.04 2.65
CA CYS A 30 4.75 7.73 1.67
C CYS A 30 3.37 8.06 2.28
N PRO A 31 3.28 9.12 3.10
CA PRO A 31 2.04 9.48 3.77
C PRO A 31 0.96 9.85 2.75
N LEU A 32 -0.23 9.27 2.93
CA LEU A 32 -1.41 9.54 2.11
C LEU A 32 -2.48 10.19 2.97
N ASP A 33 -2.99 11.34 2.54
CA ASP A 33 -4.09 12.01 3.21
C ASP A 33 -5.45 11.51 2.68
N PRO A 34 -6.51 11.52 3.51
CA PRO A 34 -7.86 11.24 3.04
C PRO A 34 -8.27 12.14 1.87
N GLY A 35 -8.61 11.52 0.74
CA GLY A 35 -9.01 12.22 -0.49
C GLY A 35 -7.89 12.34 -1.53
N ASP A 36 -6.65 11.97 -1.18
CA ASP A 36 -5.57 11.89 -2.15
C ASP A 36 -5.84 10.85 -3.23
N ARG A 37 -5.44 11.19 -4.45
CA ARG A 37 -5.51 10.27 -5.58
C ARG A 37 -4.25 9.43 -5.65
N CYS A 38 -4.44 8.12 -5.72
CA CYS A 38 -3.37 7.15 -5.81
C CYS A 38 -3.63 6.15 -6.92
N ARG A 39 -2.54 5.68 -7.54
CA ARG A 39 -2.54 4.52 -8.43
C ARG A 39 -2.24 3.28 -7.61
N ALA A 40 -3.03 2.24 -7.79
CA ALA A 40 -2.77 0.91 -7.24
C ALA A 40 -2.11 0.04 -8.30
N ILE A 41 -0.90 -0.46 -8.00
CA ILE A 41 -0.14 -1.31 -8.90
C ILE A 41 -0.05 -2.70 -8.27
N ALA A 42 -0.55 -3.72 -8.97
CA ALA A 42 -0.38 -5.10 -8.55
C ALA A 42 1.08 -5.52 -8.75
N VAL A 43 1.67 -6.09 -7.70
CA VAL A 43 3.05 -6.58 -7.66
C VAL A 43 3.05 -8.03 -7.19
N GLN A 44 4.18 -8.73 -7.35
CA GLN A 44 4.27 -10.18 -7.14
C GLN A 44 3.69 -10.68 -5.81
N TYR A 45 3.77 -9.88 -4.74
CA TYR A 45 3.33 -10.26 -3.39
C TYR A 45 2.39 -9.24 -2.73
N GLY A 46 1.77 -8.33 -3.49
CA GLY A 46 0.91 -7.31 -2.89
C GLY A 46 0.41 -6.23 -3.84
N ILE A 47 0.05 -5.09 -3.27
CA ILE A 47 -0.39 -3.89 -3.99
C ILE A 47 0.48 -2.72 -3.54
N LEU A 48 1.11 -2.04 -4.49
CA LEU A 48 1.82 -0.79 -4.25
C LEU A 48 0.87 0.39 -4.51
N LEU A 49 0.67 1.23 -3.51
CA LEU A 49 -0.04 2.50 -3.66
C LEU A 49 0.96 3.61 -3.95
N VAL A 50 0.76 4.34 -5.05
CA VAL A 50 1.62 5.46 -5.47
C VAL A 50 0.77 6.71 -5.64
N PRO A 51 1.08 7.84 -4.98
CA PRO A 51 0.39 9.11 -5.22
C PRO A 51 0.43 9.50 -6.70
N GLU A 52 -0.68 10.05 -7.23
CA GLU A 52 -0.71 10.51 -8.63
C GLU A 52 0.21 11.71 -8.90
N THR A 53 0.49 12.51 -7.86
CA THR A 53 1.39 13.66 -7.93
C THR A 53 2.87 13.28 -7.91
N ASP A 54 3.19 12.01 -7.66
CA ASP A 54 4.56 11.53 -7.59
C ASP A 54 5.02 10.99 -8.95
N GLU A 55 5.90 11.73 -9.61
CA GLU A 55 6.48 11.38 -10.90
C GLU A 55 7.68 10.42 -10.78
N ARG A 56 8.10 10.08 -9.56
CA ARG A 56 9.22 9.15 -9.36
C ARG A 56 8.80 7.72 -9.74
N SER A 57 9.76 6.97 -10.28
CA SER A 57 9.59 5.54 -10.51
C SER A 57 9.90 4.79 -9.22
N PHE A 58 8.97 3.95 -8.78
CA PHE A 58 9.12 3.09 -7.61
C PHE A 58 9.32 1.65 -8.07
N THR A 59 10.35 0.99 -7.55
CA THR A 59 10.60 -0.44 -7.76
C THR A 59 10.57 -1.13 -6.40
N ILE A 60 9.87 -2.26 -6.31
CA ILE A 60 9.95 -3.11 -5.13
C ILE A 60 11.19 -3.99 -5.25
N GLU A 61 12.15 -3.80 -4.36
CA GLU A 61 13.22 -4.76 -4.16
C GLU A 61 12.75 -5.79 -3.14
N VAL A 62 12.53 -7.02 -3.61
CA VAL A 62 12.30 -8.15 -2.70
C VAL A 62 13.62 -8.45 -2.02
N VAL A 63 13.75 -8.05 -0.75
CA VAL A 63 14.87 -8.46 0.09
C VAL A 63 14.57 -9.88 0.56
N THR A 64 15.01 -10.87 -0.21
CA THR A 64 15.08 -12.25 0.30
C THR A 64 16.13 -12.26 1.39
N THR A 65 15.68 -12.41 2.64
CA THR A 65 16.61 -12.68 3.73
C THR A 65 16.93 -14.17 3.62
N ASP A 66 18.12 -14.51 3.10
CA ASP A 66 18.63 -15.88 3.23
C ASP A 66 18.86 -16.10 4.73
N ASP A 67 17.98 -16.87 5.37
CA ASP A 67 18.21 -17.41 6.71
C ASP A 67 19.47 -18.29 6.65
N GLN A 68 20.56 -17.80 7.24
CA GLN A 68 21.70 -18.62 7.67
C GLN A 68 21.56 -18.99 9.14
#